data_AF-A0A2V8MIM0-F1
#
_entry.id   AF-A0A2V8MIM0-F1
#
_cell.length_a   1.000
_cell.length_b   1.000
_cell.length_c   1.000
_cell.angle_alpha   90.00
_cell.angle_beta   90.00
_cell.angle_gamma   90.00
#
_symmetry.space_group_name_H-M   'P 1'
#
loop_
_entity.id
_entity.type
_entity.pdbx_description
1 polymer ?
#
loop_
_entity_poly.entity_id
_entity_poly.type
_entity_poly.pdbx_seq_one_letter_code
_entity_poly.pdbx_strand_id
1 'polypeptide(L)'
;MADKPNTSEQKWPSYTMVDPKMRKIYFQFYQETYKTSVLDRKTKELIAIAASLATHCKGCLEGHIKKALKYGATKEEISETIAITMGVGAASIVDLTDIAAENLRIRHFDGARAPQEPREVSPED
;
A
#
# COMPACT_ATOMS: atom_id res chain seq x y z
N MET A 1 -4.40 39.28 34.76
CA MET A 1 -4.20 37.82 34.93
C MET A 1 -4.96 37.16 33.80
N ALA A 2 -4.24 36.67 32.78
CA ALA A 2 -4.88 35.99 31.66
C ALA A 2 -5.21 34.56 32.10
N ASP A 3 -6.49 34.20 32.05
CA ASP A 3 -6.95 32.83 32.25
C ASP A 3 -6.24 31.91 31.27
N LYS A 4 -5.53 30.90 31.80
CA LYS A 4 -4.91 29.86 30.99
C LYS A 4 -6.04 28.99 30.41
N PRO A 5 -6.03 28.66 29.11
CA PRO A 5 -7.02 27.74 28.56
C PRO A 5 -6.85 26.34 29.17
N ASN A 6 -7.95 25.81 29.67
CA ASN A 6 -8.10 24.50 30.28
C ASN A 6 -7.69 23.38 29.31
N THR A 7 -6.53 22.76 29.55
CA THR A 7 -6.01 21.62 28.78
C THR A 7 -6.66 20.31 29.26
N SER A 8 -7.98 20.19 29.11
CA SER A 8 -8.55 18.85 28.94
C SER A 8 -8.32 18.49 27.48
N GLU A 9 -7.51 17.47 27.18
CA GLU A 9 -7.35 16.92 25.82
C GLU A 9 -8.73 16.52 25.28
N GLN A 10 -9.40 17.47 24.63
CA GLN A 10 -10.69 17.24 24.02
C GLN A 10 -10.41 16.33 22.83
N LYS A 11 -10.71 15.04 22.96
CA LYS A 11 -10.49 14.06 21.90
C LYS A 11 -11.62 14.23 20.88
N TRP A 12 -11.31 14.91 19.78
CA TRP A 12 -12.29 15.09 18.70
C TRP A 12 -12.59 13.72 18.07
N PRO A 13 -13.87 13.35 17.90
CA PRO A 13 -14.21 12.09 17.27
C PRO A 13 -13.68 12.05 15.83
N SER A 14 -13.27 10.86 15.35
CA SER A 14 -12.81 10.70 13.97
C SER A 14 -13.95 10.97 12.97
N TYR A 15 -13.60 11.45 11.77
CA TYR A 15 -14.53 11.62 10.64
C TYR A 15 -15.65 12.64 10.88
N THR A 16 -15.42 13.68 11.70
CA THR A 16 -16.40 14.76 11.96
C THR A 16 -16.67 15.65 10.76
N MET A 17 -15.71 15.75 9.82
CA MET A 17 -15.81 16.55 8.61
C MET A 17 -16.32 15.76 7.39
N VAL A 18 -16.84 14.55 7.60
CA VAL A 18 -17.44 13.74 6.54
C VAL A 18 -18.94 13.72 6.76
N ASP A 19 -19.71 14.08 5.72
CA ASP A 19 -21.17 14.03 5.74
C ASP A 19 -21.66 12.68 6.32
N PRO A 20 -22.64 12.67 7.24
CA PRO A 20 -23.06 11.45 7.93
C PRO A 20 -23.51 10.32 6.99
N LYS A 21 -24.16 10.64 5.86
CA LYS A 21 -24.59 9.64 4.87
C LYS A 21 -23.37 9.09 4.14
N MET A 22 -22.45 9.95 3.70
CA MET A 22 -21.21 9.52 3.05
C MET A 22 -20.33 8.67 3.98
N ARG A 23 -20.20 9.07 5.24
CA ARG A 23 -19.49 8.30 6.27
C ARG A 23 -20.09 6.90 6.45
N LYS A 24 -21.42 6.79 6.52
CA LYS A 24 -22.11 5.49 6.63
C LYS A 24 -21.81 4.60 5.42
N ILE A 25 -21.91 5.12 4.20
CA ILE A 25 -21.63 4.37 2.97
C ILE A 25 -20.19 3.88 2.95
N TYR A 26 -19.22 4.75 3.27
CA TYR A 26 -17.82 4.39 3.35
C TYR A 26 -17.57 3.25 4.34
N PHE A 27 -18.13 3.33 5.56
CA PHE A 27 -17.96 2.27 6.54
C PHE A 27 -18.61 0.95 6.12
N GLN A 28 -19.77 0.99 5.48
CA GLN A 28 -20.40 -0.21 4.93
C GLN A 28 -19.50 -0.85 3.87
N PHE A 29 -19.04 -0.06 2.89
CA PHE A 29 -18.08 -0.54 1.89
C PHE A 29 -16.83 -1.17 2.53
N TYR A 30 -16.21 -0.46 3.47
CA TYR A 30 -15.01 -0.95 4.17
C TYR A 30 -15.29 -2.22 4.97
N GLN A 31 -16.47 -2.35 5.60
CA GLN A 31 -16.84 -3.58 6.30
C GLN A 31 -17.03 -4.76 5.32
N GLU A 32 -17.63 -4.52 4.16
CA GLU A 32 -17.84 -5.54 3.13
C GLU A 32 -16.53 -6.07 2.53
N THR A 33 -15.56 -5.20 2.22
CA THR A 33 -14.22 -5.66 1.76
C THR A 33 -13.56 -6.57 2.79
N TYR A 34 -13.97 -6.40 4.05
CA TYR A 34 -13.54 -7.16 5.19
C TYR A 34 -14.54 -8.26 5.63
N LYS A 35 -15.36 -8.85 4.75
CA LYS A 35 -16.01 -10.14 5.08
C LYS A 35 -15.15 -11.33 4.69
N THR A 36 -15.46 -12.50 5.22
CA THR A 36 -14.86 -13.76 4.74
C THR A 36 -15.29 -13.97 3.29
N SER A 37 -14.33 -14.23 2.42
CA SER A 37 -14.53 -14.40 0.98
C SER A 37 -13.41 -15.30 0.44
N VAL A 38 -13.01 -15.14 -0.82
CA VAL A 38 -11.90 -15.88 -1.45
C VAL A 38 -10.57 -15.71 -0.69
N LEU A 39 -10.23 -14.48 -0.29
CA LEU A 39 -9.02 -14.20 0.48
C LEU A 39 -9.30 -14.26 1.99
N ASP A 40 -8.38 -14.87 2.73
CA ASP A 40 -8.39 -14.89 4.19
C ASP A 40 -8.05 -13.51 4.78
N ARG A 41 -8.05 -13.39 6.11
CA ARG A 41 -7.72 -12.13 6.77
C ARG A 41 -6.27 -11.73 6.68
N LYS A 42 -5.37 -12.69 6.83
CA LYS A 42 -3.94 -12.44 6.78
C LYS A 42 -3.58 -11.80 5.45
N THR A 43 -3.99 -12.41 4.34
CA THR A 43 -3.76 -11.93 2.98
C THR A 43 -4.37 -10.55 2.75
N LYS A 44 -5.62 -10.30 3.19
CA LYS A 44 -6.24 -8.97 3.05
C LYS A 44 -5.47 -7.88 3.79
N GLU A 45 -4.94 -8.16 4.98
CA GLU A 45 -4.15 -7.19 5.73
C GLU A 45 -2.77 -6.98 5.12
N LEU A 46 -2.11 -8.02 4.57
CA LEU A 46 -0.87 -7.86 3.80
C LEU A 46 -1.06 -6.98 2.56
N ILE A 47 -2.15 -7.17 1.81
CA ILE A 47 -2.53 -6.30 0.69
C ILE A 47 -2.75 -4.86 1.18
N ALA A 48 -3.43 -4.68 2.32
CA ALA A 48 -3.66 -3.35 2.88
C ALA A 48 -2.37 -2.66 3.36
N ILE A 49 -1.37 -3.42 3.83
CA ILE A 49 -0.02 -2.91 4.13
C ILE A 49 0.66 -2.41 2.85
N ALA A 50 0.67 -3.21 1.78
CA ALA A 50 1.24 -2.82 0.49
C ALA A 50 0.58 -1.56 -0.07
N ALA A 51 -0.76 -1.51 -0.05
CA ALA A 51 -1.51 -0.33 -0.48
C ALA A 51 -1.20 0.91 0.39
N SER A 52 -1.10 0.73 1.72
CA SER A 52 -0.77 1.83 2.64
C SER A 52 0.62 2.43 2.36
N LEU A 53 1.59 1.58 2.02
CA LEU A 53 2.95 2.00 1.64
C LEU A 53 2.92 2.75 0.29
N ALA A 54 2.26 2.17 -0.72
CA ALA A 54 2.16 2.76 -2.06
C ALA A 54 1.44 4.12 -2.06
N THR A 55 0.47 4.34 -1.16
CA THR A 55 -0.24 5.63 -1.03
C THR A 55 0.29 6.50 0.10
N HIS A 56 1.43 6.15 0.71
CA HIS A 56 2.05 6.88 1.81
C HIS A 56 1.13 7.17 3.02
N CYS A 57 0.17 6.29 3.33
CA CYS A 57 -0.74 6.46 4.45
C CYS A 57 -0.16 5.88 5.75
N LYS A 58 0.55 6.72 6.53
CA LYS A 58 1.17 6.30 7.81
C LYS A 58 0.18 5.67 8.80
N GLY A 59 -0.97 6.32 9.02
CA GLY A 59 -1.98 5.82 9.96
C GLY A 59 -2.61 4.50 9.52
N CYS A 60 -2.79 4.31 8.21
CA CYS A 60 -3.25 3.06 7.64
C CYS A 60 -2.22 1.94 7.87
N LEU A 61 -0.95 2.21 7.57
CA LEU A 61 0.15 1.27 7.73
C LEU A 61 0.24 0.73 9.16
N GLU A 62 0.25 1.63 10.16
CA GLU A 62 0.32 1.25 11.57
C GLU A 62 -0.89 0.39 11.99
N GLY A 63 -2.09 0.74 11.51
CA GLY A 63 -3.31 -0.01 11.80
C GLY A 63 -3.31 -1.40 11.16
N HIS A 64 -2.89 -1.50 9.90
CA HIS A 64 -2.89 -2.75 9.15
C HIS A 64 -1.79 -3.71 9.59
N ILE A 65 -0.61 -3.23 10.00
CA ILE A 65 0.42 -4.09 10.64
C ILE A 65 -0.13 -4.77 11.89
N LYS A 66 -0.80 -4.01 12.78
CA LYS A 66 -1.39 -4.58 14.01
C LYS A 66 -2.44 -5.64 13.71
N LYS A 67 -3.27 -5.42 12.69
CA LYS A 67 -4.30 -6.39 12.29
C LYS A 67 -3.69 -7.62 11.62
N ALA A 68 -2.71 -7.46 10.74
CA ALA A 68 -2.01 -8.56 10.08
C ALA A 68 -1.43 -9.53 11.11
N LEU A 69 -0.68 -9.00 12.09
CA LEU A 69 -0.12 -9.80 13.20
C LEU A 69 -1.22 -10.50 14.01
N LYS A 70 -2.34 -9.80 14.31
CA LYS A 70 -3.49 -10.40 15.00
C LYS A 70 -4.09 -11.58 14.24
N TYR A 71 -4.07 -11.54 12.91
CA TYR A 71 -4.58 -12.61 12.04
C TYR A 71 -3.49 -13.62 11.63
N GLY A 72 -2.36 -13.64 12.33
CA GLY A 72 -1.34 -14.68 12.18
C GLY A 72 -0.28 -14.39 11.11
N ALA A 73 -0.19 -13.15 10.62
CA ALA A 73 0.94 -12.76 9.78
C ALA A 73 2.25 -12.82 10.57
N THR A 74 3.32 -13.29 9.95
CA THR A 74 4.66 -13.23 10.53
C THR A 74 5.35 -11.90 10.20
N LYS A 75 6.46 -11.60 10.89
CA LYS A 75 7.25 -10.40 10.58
C LYS A 75 7.92 -10.54 9.21
N GLU A 76 8.25 -11.76 8.84
CA GLU A 76 8.86 -12.14 7.58
C GLU A 76 7.89 -11.89 6.41
N GLU A 77 6.61 -12.29 6.54
CA GLU A 77 5.58 -12.00 5.53
C GLU A 77 5.36 -10.49 5.35
N ILE A 78 5.39 -9.72 6.44
CA ILE A 78 5.30 -8.26 6.37
C ILE A 78 6.54 -7.66 5.70
N SER A 79 7.73 -8.17 6.03
CA SER A 79 8.99 -7.74 5.40
C SER A 79 9.01 -8.03 3.91
N GLU A 80 8.54 -9.20 3.49
CA GLU A 80 8.42 -9.56 2.07
C GLU A 80 7.41 -8.67 1.35
N THR A 81 6.27 -8.37 1.98
CA THR A 81 5.28 -7.43 1.46
C THR A 81 5.88 -6.04 1.21
N ILE A 82 6.73 -5.56 2.12
CA ILE A 82 7.45 -4.28 1.96
C ILE A 82 8.39 -4.35 0.74
N ALA A 83 9.19 -5.42 0.63
CA ALA A 83 10.13 -5.59 -0.48
C ALA A 83 9.41 -5.63 -1.84
N ILE A 84 8.29 -6.36 -1.94
CA ILE A 84 7.44 -6.39 -3.13
C ILE A 84 6.93 -4.97 -3.46
N THR A 85 6.45 -4.24 -2.46
CA THR A 85 5.94 -2.88 -2.66
C THR A 85 7.04 -1.93 -3.14
N MET A 86 8.26 -2.05 -2.62
CA MET A 86 9.42 -1.29 -3.10
C MET A 86 9.73 -1.60 -4.57
N GLY A 87 9.71 -2.88 -4.95
CA GLY A 87 9.94 -3.30 -6.34
C GLY A 87 8.92 -2.70 -7.30
N VAL A 88 7.62 -2.76 -6.96
CA VAL A 88 6.55 -2.16 -7.75
C VAL A 88 6.70 -0.63 -7.83
N GLY A 89 7.05 0.02 -6.71
CA GLY A 89 7.31 1.45 -6.70
C GLY A 89 8.49 1.86 -7.59
N ALA A 90 9.59 1.11 -7.55
CA ALA A 90 10.76 1.35 -8.38
C ALA A 90 10.47 1.14 -9.88
N ALA A 91 9.66 0.13 -10.23
CA ALA A 91 9.27 -0.12 -11.62
C ALA A 91 8.63 1.11 -12.28
N SER A 92 7.80 1.87 -11.54
CA SER A 92 7.20 3.10 -12.06
C SER A 92 8.23 4.15 -12.49
N ILE A 93 9.40 4.21 -11.82
CA ILE A 93 10.48 5.12 -12.18
C ILE A 93 11.24 4.57 -13.39
N VAL A 94 11.53 3.26 -13.38
CA VAL A 94 12.23 2.57 -14.47
C VAL A 94 11.47 2.77 -15.79
N ASP A 95 10.16 2.56 -15.80
CA ASP A 95 9.34 2.75 -17.00
C ASP A 95 9.41 4.20 -17.54
N LEU A 96 9.49 5.19 -16.65
CA LEU A 96 9.61 6.60 -17.05
C LEU A 96 10.99 6.94 -17.63
N THR A 97 12.02 6.12 -17.38
CA THR A 97 13.36 6.36 -17.96
C THR A 97 13.36 6.16 -19.48
N ASP A 98 12.47 5.32 -20.01
CA ASP A 98 12.34 5.11 -21.45
C ASP A 98 11.88 6.39 -22.15
N ILE A 99 10.94 7.12 -21.55
CA ILE A 99 10.50 8.44 -22.05
C ILE A 99 11.68 9.42 -22.11
N ALA A 100 12.55 9.41 -21.10
CA ALA A 100 13.73 10.26 -21.09
C ALA A 100 14.73 9.86 -22.20
N ALA A 101 14.96 8.56 -22.37
CA ALA A 101 15.83 8.02 -23.43
C ALA A 101 15.31 8.38 -24.83
N GLU A 102 14.00 8.26 -25.06
CA GLU A 102 13.31 8.65 -26.30
C GLU A 102 13.46 10.14 -26.59
N ASN A 103 13.17 11.00 -25.61
CA ASN A 103 13.26 12.46 -25.75
C ASN A 103 14.69 12.93 -26.05
N LEU A 104 15.69 12.28 -25.46
CA LEU A 104 17.10 12.57 -25.68
C LEU A 104 17.66 11.87 -26.92
N ARG A 105 16.94 10.89 -27.49
CA ARG A 105 17.39 10.00 -28.57
C ARG A 105 18.72 9.31 -28.25
N ILE A 106 18.88 8.90 -26.99
CA ILE A 106 20.09 8.20 -26.52
C ILE A 106 19.75 6.79 -26.09
N ARG A 107 20.73 5.90 -26.20
CA ARG A 107 20.70 4.59 -25.56
C ARG A 107 21.96 4.42 -24.74
N HIS A 108 21.87 4.86 -23.48
CA HIS A 108 23.05 5.08 -22.66
C HIS A 108 23.72 3.76 -22.19
N PHE A 109 22.96 2.66 -22.08
CA PHE A 109 23.42 1.38 -21.52
C PHE A 109 23.20 0.14 -22.42
N ASP A 110 23.23 0.30 -23.75
CA ASP A 110 22.89 -0.76 -24.73
C ASP A 110 23.66 -2.10 -24.62
N GLY A 111 24.78 -2.16 -23.90
CA GLY A 111 25.57 -3.37 -23.70
C GLY A 111 25.20 -4.21 -22.46
N ALA A 112 24.30 -3.74 -21.59
CA ALA A 112 24.04 -4.35 -20.29
C ALA A 112 22.74 -5.17 -20.21
N ARG A 113 21.92 -5.20 -21.28
CA ARG A 113 20.80 -6.14 -21.36
C ARG A 113 21.38 -7.50 -21.68
N ALA A 114 21.72 -8.29 -20.66
CA ALA A 114 21.87 -9.73 -20.85
C ALA A 114 20.63 -10.21 -21.64
N PRO A 115 20.78 -11.10 -22.64
CA PRO A 115 19.63 -11.72 -23.27
C PRO A 115 18.75 -12.25 -22.13
N GLN A 116 17.52 -11.74 -22.03
CA GLN A 116 16.53 -12.41 -21.20
C GLN A 116 16.42 -13.80 -21.84
N GLU A 117 16.79 -14.85 -21.11
CA GLU A 117 16.41 -16.20 -21.53
C GLU A 117 14.90 -16.13 -21.87
N PRO A 118 14.47 -16.73 -22.98
CA PRO A 118 13.06 -16.76 -23.32
C PRO A 118 12.32 -17.21 -22.06
N ARG A 119 11.38 -16.40 -21.58
CA ARG A 119 10.55 -16.76 -20.44
C ARG A 119 9.90 -18.08 -20.83
N GLU A 120 10.35 -19.20 -20.27
CA GLU A 120 9.68 -20.48 -20.43
C GLU A 120 8.28 -20.27 -19.85
N VAL A 121 7.32 -20.07 -20.75
CA VAL A 121 5.92 -20.11 -20.38
C VAL A 121 5.65 -21.59 -20.15
N SER A 122 5.61 -21.99 -18.87
CA SER A 122 5.08 -23.29 -18.50
C SER A 122 3.70 -23.42 -19.15
N PRO A 123 3.36 -24.53 -19.82
CA PRO A 123 2.04 -24.75 -20.40
C PRO A 123 0.86 -24.71 -19.41
N GLU A 124 1.13 -24.50 -18.11
CA GLU A 124 0.17 -24.60 -17.02
C GLU A 124 -0.16 -23.24 -16.33
N ASP A 125 0.37 -22.11 -16.80
CA ASP A 125 0.00 -20.76 -16.32
C ASP A 125 -1.04 -20.05 -17.21
#